data_AF-A0A7X5DFC3-F1
#
_entry.id   AF-A0A7X5DFC3-F1
#
_cell.length_a   1.000
_cell.length_b   1.000
_cell.length_c   1.000
_cell.angle_alpha   90.00
_cell.angle_beta   90.00
_cell.angle_gamma   90.00
#
_symmetry.space_group_name_H-M   'P 1'
#
loop_
_entity.id
_entity.type
_entity.pdbx_description
1 polymer ?
#
loop_
_entity_poly.entity_id
_entity_poly.type
_entity_poly.pdbx_seq_one_letter_code
_entity_poly.pdbx_strand_id
1 'polypeptide(L)' 'MPKEQEVREVLKRLRKEGWIEASGKGSHKVFRKDGTMIVVPTSKRELPLGTYRNIAKTAGWI' A
#
# COMPACT_ATOMS: atom_id res chain seq x y z
N MET A 1 13.71 12.89 4.80
CA MET A 1 13.18 11.86 3.87
C MET A 1 11.66 11.92 3.93
N PRO A 2 10.94 11.98 2.80
CA PRO A 2 9.48 11.98 2.82
C PRO A 2 8.98 10.64 3.40
N LYS A 3 8.41 10.68 4.61
CA LYS A 3 7.91 9.50 5.34
C LYS A 3 6.80 8.74 4.58
N GLU A 4 6.20 9.37 3.59
CA GLU A 4 5.04 8.88 2.85
C GLU A 4 5.33 7.59 2.05
N GLN A 5 6.58 7.35 1.64
CA GLN A 5 6.97 6.14 0.90
C GLN A 5 7.38 4.98 1.81
N GLU A 6 7.50 5.20 3.12
CA GLU A 6 7.77 4.10 4.05
C GLU A 6 6.60 3.11 4.03
N VAL A 7 6.91 1.83 3.86
CA VAL A 7 5.92 0.76 3.77
C VAL A 7 4.96 0.80 4.96
N ARG A 8 5.48 1.05 6.17
CA ARG A 8 4.65 1.15 7.38
C ARG A 8 3.60 2.26 7.30
N GLU A 9 3.92 3.40 6.71
CA GLU A 9 3.02 4.55 6.60
C GLU A 9 1.97 4.29 5.52
N VAL A 10 2.37 3.69 4.39
CA VAL A 10 1.43 3.25 3.33
C VAL A 10 0.41 2.25 3.88
N LEU A 11 0.87 1.23 4.60
CA LEU A 11 -0.02 0.23 5.22
C LEU A 11 -0.95 0.87 6.25
N LYS A 12 -0.44 1.78 7.08
CA LYS A 12 -1.24 2.50 8.08
C LYS A 12 -2.31 3.37 7.42
N ARG A 13 -1.96 4.08 6.35
CA ARG A 13 -2.89 4.94 5.60
C ARG A 13 -3.99 4.12 4.94
N LEU A 14 -3.65 3.02 4.26
CA LEU A 14 -4.63 2.11 3.64
C LEU A 14 -5.65 1.61 4.68
N ARG A 15 -5.18 1.13 5.85
CA ARG A 15 -6.08 0.70 6.93
C ARG A 15 -6.97 1.83 7.44
N LYS A 16 -6.44 3.04 7.59
CA LYS A 16 -7.20 4.22 8.03
C LYS A 16 -8.29 4.61 7.02
N GLU A 17 -8.05 4.42 5.73
CA GLU A 17 -9.00 4.74 4.65
C GLU A 17 -10.03 3.62 4.38
N GLY A 18 -10.07 2.60 5.25
CA GLY A 18 -11.05 1.52 5.18
C GLY A 18 -10.69 0.41 4.20
N TRP A 19 -9.43 0.33 3.74
CA TRP A 19 -8.98 -0.83 2.98
C TRP A 19 -8.87 -2.06 3.88
N ILE A 20 -9.43 -3.17 3.43
CA ILE A 20 -9.42 -4.43 4.16
C ILE A 20 -8.16 -5.21 3.78
N GLU A 21 -7.32 -5.50 4.77
CA GLU A 21 -6.15 -6.36 4.58
C GLU A 21 -6.62 -7.80 4.36
N ALA A 22 -6.32 -8.36 3.19
CA ALA A 22 -6.54 -9.76 2.87
C ALA A 22 -5.27 -10.57 3.13
N SER A 23 -5.41 -11.89 3.24
CA SER A 23 -4.29 -12.82 3.40
C SER A 23 -3.29 -12.67 2.25
N GLY A 24 -2.15 -12.04 2.56
CA GLY A 24 -0.97 -12.00 1.71
C GLY A 24 -0.10 -13.25 1.94
N LYS A 25 0.60 -13.71 0.91
CA LYS A 25 1.63 -14.74 1.03
C LYS A 25 3.00 -14.08 1.00
N GLY A 26 3.88 -14.48 1.93
CA GLY A 26 5.28 -14.02 1.96
C GLY A 26 5.42 -12.51 2.19
N SER A 27 6.28 -11.86 1.41
CA SER A 27 6.65 -10.45 1.56
C SER A 27 5.71 -9.48 0.83
N HIS A 28 4.42 -9.81 0.71
CA HIS A 28 3.41 -8.96 0.09
C HIS A 28 2.14 -8.94 0.93
N LYS A 29 1.58 -7.74 1.11
CA LYS A 29 0.26 -7.55 1.72
C LYS A 29 -0.75 -7.13 0.66
N VAL A 30 -1.94 -7.69 0.73
CA VAL A 30 -3.02 -7.40 -0.22
C VAL A 30 -4.09 -6.60 0.52
N PHE A 31 -4.55 -5.53 -0.10
CA PHE A 31 -5.63 -4.68 0.38
C PHE A 31 -6.76 -4.68 -0.63
N ARG A 32 -8.00 -4.75 -0.16
CA ARG A 32 -9.21 -4.69 -1.00
C ARG A 32 -10.17 -3.62 -0.48
N LYS A 33 -10.79 -2.91 -1.42
CA LYS A 33 -11.86 -1.94 -1.16
C LYS A 33 -12.68 -1.75 -2.43
N ASP A 34 -14.00 -1.83 -2.34
CA ASP A 34 -14.95 -1.53 -3.43
C ASP A 34 -14.59 -2.22 -4.77
N GLY A 35 -14.24 -3.51 -4.73
CA GLY A 35 -13.83 -4.29 -5.91
C GLY A 35 -12.41 -4.02 -6.41
N THR A 36 -11.71 -3.03 -5.85
CA THR A 36 -10.33 -2.68 -6.18
C THR A 36 -9.35 -3.44 -5.28
N MET A 37 -8.19 -3.80 -5.83
CA MET A 37 -7.12 -4.49 -5.11
C MET A 37 -5.81 -3.71 -5.20
N ILE A 38 -5.12 -3.58 -4.07
CA ILE A 38 -3.77 -3.02 -3.98
C ILE A 38 -2.84 -4.08 -3.38
N VAL A 39 -1.68 -4.28 -4.01
CA VAL A 39 -0.62 -5.14 -3.48
C VAL A 39 0.56 -4.28 -3.05
N VAL A 40 0.96 -4.41 -1.78
CA VAL A 40 2.06 -3.66 -1.19
C VAL A 40 3.22 -4.62 -0.91
N PRO A 41 4.40 -4.46 -1.55
CA PRO A 41 5.57 -5.23 -1.19
C PRO A 41 6.09 -4.79 0.18
N THR A 42 6.37 -5.75 1.05
CA THR A 42 6.84 -5.54 2.43
C THR A 42 8.28 -6.01 2.64
N SER A 43 8.99 -6.39 1.58
CA SER A 43 10.40 -6.83 1.63
C SER A 43 11.38 -5.68 1.87
N LYS A 44 10.95 -4.43 1.72
CA LYS A 44 11.78 -3.23 1.88
C LYS A 44 11.15 -2.26 2.88
N ARG A 45 11.96 -1.37 3.44
CA ARG A 45 11.50 -0.29 4.33
C ARG A 45 10.70 0.78 3.57
N GLU A 46 11.13 1.11 2.36
CA GLU A 46 10.54 2.13 1.51
C GLU A 46 10.15 1.54 0.16
N LEU A 47 9.06 2.04 -0.40
CA LEU A 47 8.59 1.67 -1.73
C LEU A 47 9.37 2.47 -2.79
N PRO A 48 9.78 1.83 -3.91
CA PRO A 48 10.25 2.58 -5.07
C PRO A 48 9.19 3.57 -5.54
N LEU A 49 9.61 4.74 -6.03
CA LEU A 49 8.71 5.82 -6.45
C LEU A 49 7.61 5.36 -7.42
N GLY A 50 7.94 4.48 -8.38
CA GLY A 50 6.96 3.92 -9.31
C GLY A 50 5.90 3.07 -8.62
N THR A 51 6.32 2.22 -7.67
CA THR A 51 5.42 1.41 -6.85
C THR A 51 4.51 2.29 -6.00
N TYR A 52 5.09 3.28 -5.30
CA TYR A 52 4.32 4.22 -4.50
C TYR A 52 3.31 4.98 -5.35
N ARG A 53 3.70 5.51 -6.52
CA ARG A 53 2.79 6.23 -7.43
C ARG A 53 1.65 5.35 -7.93
N ASN A 54 1.91 4.10 -8.26
CA ASN A 54 0.85 3.18 -8.70
C ASN A 54 -0.15 2.89 -7.58
N ILE A 55 0.35 2.69 -6.34
CA ILE A 55 -0.50 2.54 -5.16
C ILE A 55 -1.29 3.83 -4.92
N ALA A 56 -0.66 4.99 -4.97
CA ALA A 56 -1.27 6.29 -4.75
C ALA A 56 -2.40 6.57 -5.75
N LYS A 57 -2.20 6.30 -7.05
CA LYS A 57 -3.25 6.41 -8.06
C LYS A 57 -4.43 5.49 -7.77
N THR A 58 -4.13 4.22 -7.47
CA THR A 58 -5.18 3.21 -7.21
C THR A 58 -5.95 3.52 -5.92
N ALA A 59 -5.27 4.08 -4.92
CA ALA A 59 -5.85 4.49 -3.65
C ALA A 59 -6.53 5.87 -3.70
N GLY A 60 -6.43 6.60 -4.82
CA GLY A 60 -6.99 7.94 -4.98
C GLY A 60 -6.28 9.03 -4.18
N TRP A 61 -4.97 8.88 -3.92
CA TRP A 61 -4.15 9.88 -3.22
C TRP A 61 -3.62 10.96 -4.16
N ILE A 62 -3.61 10.68 -5.46
CA ILE A 62 -3.21 11.54 -6.56
C ILE A 62 -4.12 11.34 -7.77
#